data_AF-A0A1M5E493-F1
#
_entry.id   AF-A0A1M5E493-F1
#
_cell.length_a   1.000
_cell.length_b   1.000
_cell.length_c   1.000
_cell.angle_alpha   90.00
_cell.angle_beta   90.00
_cell.angle_gamma   90.00
#
_symmetry.space_group_name_H-M   'P 1'
#
loop_
_entity.id
_entity.type
_entity.pdbx_description
1 polymer ?
#
loop_
_entity_poly.entity_id
_entity_poly.type
_entity_poly.pdbx_seq_one_letter_code
_entity_poly.pdbx_strand_id
1 'polypeptide(L)'
;MKDMREGFNHDKVILKIKQKIENHYSDKFTYAIPDWAMLSAEPDIISILDIHSEEGVQIAKQKVNFPVDFYNVSSVADYVDFLSNQMNSQKEVIGYVIFYNKNTLIIKDPNYLRDLTAFQENELNKYNETNSQVEISLILTDQNWNEVDVLDDLLS
;
A
#
# COMPACT_ATOMS: atom_id res chain seq x y z
N MET A 1 6.11 -13.96 -2.73
CA MET A 1 7.55 -14.08 -2.43
C MET A 1 7.88 -12.90 -1.53
N LYS A 2 8.28 -13.09 -0.26
CA LYS A 2 8.60 -11.96 0.63
C LYS A 2 9.94 -11.39 0.21
N ASP A 3 9.92 -10.26 -0.51
CA ASP A 3 11.12 -9.52 -0.86
C ASP A 3 11.63 -8.80 0.40
N MET A 4 12.44 -9.49 1.21
CA MET A 4 13.11 -8.92 2.37
C MET A 4 14.42 -8.26 1.90
N ARG A 5 14.32 -7.07 1.32
CA ARG A 5 15.50 -6.26 0.98
C ARG A 5 16.15 -5.73 2.27
N GLU A 6 17.46 -5.91 2.40
CA GLU A 6 18.22 -5.38 3.55
C GLU A 6 18.01 -3.87 3.68
N GLY A 7 17.55 -3.41 4.84
CA GLY A 7 17.30 -1.99 5.12
C GLY A 7 15.87 -1.50 4.90
N PHE A 8 15.01 -2.25 4.20
CA PHE A 8 13.59 -1.90 4.02
C PHE A 8 12.77 -2.27 5.28
N ASN A 9 12.17 -1.29 5.95
CA ASN A 9 11.34 -1.54 7.13
C ASN A 9 9.89 -1.84 6.72
N HIS A 10 9.68 -3.09 6.29
CA HIS A 10 8.38 -3.59 5.83
C HIS A 10 7.23 -3.31 6.81
N ASP A 11 7.44 -3.58 8.10
CA ASP A 11 6.39 -3.41 9.11
C ASP A 11 6.01 -1.94 9.31
N LYS A 12 7.00 -1.03 9.28
CA LYS A 12 6.76 0.42 9.37
C LYS A 12 5.97 0.92 8.17
N VAL A 13 6.26 0.43 6.97
CA VAL A 13 5.56 0.79 5.73
C VAL A 13 4.13 0.27 5.75
N ILE A 14 3.94 -1.01 6.06
CA ILE A 14 2.61 -1.63 6.19
C ILE A 14 1.75 -0.87 7.21
N LEU A 15 2.32 -0.52 8.36
CA LEU A 15 1.63 0.24 9.39
C LEU A 15 1.21 1.63 8.88
N LYS A 16 2.09 2.34 8.17
CA LYS A 16 1.78 3.64 7.55
C LYS A 16 0.65 3.54 6.53
N ILE A 17 0.73 2.55 5.63
CA ILE A 17 -0.30 2.31 4.62
C ILE A 17 -1.63 2.00 5.31
N LYS A 18 -1.63 1.11 6.30
CA LYS A 18 -2.82 0.76 7.10
C LYS A 18 -3.46 2.00 7.72
N GLN A 19 -2.68 2.82 8.43
CA GLN A 19 -3.16 4.06 9.05
C GLN A 19 -3.73 5.03 8.02
N LYS A 20 -3.07 5.18 6.86
CA LYS A 20 -3.56 6.05 5.77
C LYS A 20 -4.93 5.60 5.26
N ILE A 21 -5.11 4.30 5.06
CA ILE A 21 -6.38 3.72 4.61
C ILE A 21 -7.46 3.91 5.67
N GLU A 22 -7.18 3.54 6.92
CA GLU A 22 -8.13 3.67 8.04
C GLU A 22 -8.56 5.12 8.26
N ASN A 23 -7.63 6.07 8.23
CA ASN A 23 -7.93 7.51 8.33
C ASN A 23 -8.73 8.03 7.13
N HIS A 24 -8.51 7.51 5.92
CA HIS A 24 -9.29 7.92 4.75
C HIS A 24 -10.77 7.56 4.91
N TYR A 25 -11.06 6.44 5.59
CA TYR A 25 -12.41 5.92 5.76
C TYR A 25 -13.07 6.30 7.07
N SER A 26 -12.34 6.85 8.04
CA SER A 26 -12.91 7.29 9.32
C SER A 26 -14.09 8.26 9.15
N ASP A 27 -13.99 9.14 8.14
CA ASP A 27 -14.96 10.23 7.93
C ASP A 27 -15.92 9.96 6.75
N LYS A 28 -15.67 8.92 5.95
CA LYS A 28 -16.34 8.69 4.65
C LYS A 28 -17.38 7.56 4.67
N PHE A 29 -17.54 6.85 5.78
CA PHE A 29 -18.55 5.81 5.86
C PHE A 29 -19.95 6.38 6.13
N THR A 30 -20.69 6.61 5.05
CA THR A 30 -22.14 6.88 5.02
C THR A 30 -22.97 5.60 5.20
N TYR A 31 -22.33 4.42 5.25
CA TYR A 31 -22.98 3.15 5.59
C TYR A 31 -22.97 2.96 7.11
N ALA A 32 -24.11 2.54 7.68
CA ALA A 32 -24.23 2.23 9.10
C ALA A 32 -23.41 0.96 9.43
N ILE A 33 -22.10 1.10 9.65
CA ILE A 33 -21.32 0.06 10.31
C ILE A 33 -21.92 -0.10 11.71
N PRO A 34 -22.35 -1.30 12.10
CA PRO A 34 -22.88 -1.53 13.45
C PRO A 34 -21.84 -1.18 14.52
N ASP A 35 -22.31 -0.84 15.73
CA ASP A 35 -21.47 -0.47 16.88
C ASP A 35 -20.45 -1.54 17.32
N TRP A 36 -20.65 -2.78 16.89
CA TRP A 36 -19.77 -3.92 17.18
C TRP A 36 -18.70 -4.18 16.11
N ALA A 37 -18.68 -3.38 15.04
CA ALA A 37 -17.81 -3.57 13.89
C ALA A 37 -17.04 -2.28 13.57
N MET A 38 -15.86 -2.43 12.97
CA MET A 38 -15.09 -1.33 12.40
C MET A 38 -14.40 -1.74 11.11
N LEU A 39 -14.18 -0.78 10.21
CA LEU A 39 -13.33 -1.00 9.05
C LEU A 39 -11.86 -1.02 9.48
N SER A 40 -11.10 -1.97 8.96
CA SER A 40 -9.65 -2.01 9.05
C SER A 40 -9.05 -2.28 7.67
N ALA A 41 -7.74 -2.15 7.58
CA ALA A 41 -6.97 -2.49 6.39
C ALA A 41 -5.92 -3.55 6.69
N GLU A 42 -5.73 -4.44 5.72
CA GLU A 42 -4.67 -5.45 5.66
C GLU A 42 -3.90 -5.28 4.35
N PRO A 43 -3.16 -4.17 4.20
CA PRO A 43 -2.46 -3.91 2.95
C PRO A 43 -1.38 -4.96 2.71
N ASP A 44 -1.15 -5.27 1.43
CA ASP A 44 -0.10 -6.20 0.99
C ASP A 44 0.77 -5.51 -0.05
N ILE A 45 2.09 -5.50 0.16
CA ILE A 45 3.01 -4.85 -0.76
C ILE A 45 3.16 -5.72 -2.01
N ILE A 46 2.88 -5.12 -3.16
CA ILE A 46 3.04 -5.77 -4.47
C ILE A 46 4.50 -5.68 -4.90
N SER A 47 5.05 -4.47 -4.93
CA SER A 47 6.40 -4.21 -5.41
C SER A 47 6.90 -2.86 -4.91
N ILE A 48 8.23 -2.74 -4.82
CA ILE A 48 8.93 -1.55 -4.33
C ILE A 48 9.97 -1.16 -5.38
N LEU A 49 9.94 0.09 -5.81
CA LEU A 49 10.98 0.70 -6.62
C LEU A 49 11.87 1.58 -5.72
N ASP A 50 13.13 1.19 -5.56
CA ASP A 50 14.11 1.95 -4.81
C ASP A 50 14.61 3.10 -5.70
N ILE A 51 14.47 4.35 -5.26
CA ILE A 51 14.88 5.53 -6.04
C ILE A 51 16.32 5.88 -5.71
N HIS A 52 17.22 5.72 -6.67
CA HIS A 52 18.65 5.98 -6.51
C HIS A 52 19.07 7.32 -7.11
N SER A 53 19.45 8.30 -6.28
CA SER A 53 19.89 9.65 -6.70
C SER A 53 18.90 10.40 -7.63
N GLU A 54 19.31 11.55 -8.15
CA GLU A 54 18.52 12.34 -9.11
C GLU A 54 18.22 11.57 -10.41
N GLU A 55 19.15 10.72 -10.87
CA GLU A 55 18.93 9.87 -12.04
C GLU A 55 17.73 8.93 -11.84
N GLY A 56 17.60 8.33 -10.65
CA GLY A 56 16.49 7.45 -10.30
C GLY A 56 15.14 8.17 -10.36
N VAL A 57 15.08 9.46 -9.99
CA VAL A 57 13.87 10.28 -10.13
C VAL A 57 13.48 10.44 -11.60
N GLN A 58 14.46 10.68 -12.48
CA GLN A 58 14.18 10.80 -13.93
C GLN A 58 13.73 9.47 -14.53
N ILE A 59 14.36 8.36 -14.13
CA ILE A 59 13.96 7.01 -14.55
C ILE A 59 12.53 6.71 -14.10
N ALA A 60 12.17 6.98 -12.84
CA ALA A 60 10.84 6.69 -12.33
C ALA A 60 9.72 7.52 -12.99
N LYS A 61 10.07 8.66 -13.59
CA LYS A 61 9.13 9.53 -14.34
C LYS A 61 9.06 9.23 -15.83
N GLN A 62 9.94 8.37 -16.35
CA GLN A 62 10.02 8.14 -17.78
C GLN A 62 8.76 7.47 -18.32
N LYS A 63 8.42 7.78 -19.58
CA LYS A 63 7.36 7.05 -20.28
C LYS A 63 7.89 5.70 -20.74
N VAL A 64 7.14 4.64 -20.45
CA VAL A 64 7.42 3.30 -20.96
C VAL A 64 6.71 3.06 -22.30
N ASN A 65 7.27 2.16 -23.11
CA ASN A 65 6.77 1.85 -24.46
C ASN A 65 5.91 0.58 -24.51
N PHE A 66 5.47 0.07 -23.36
CA PHE A 66 4.60 -1.08 -23.22
C PHE A 66 3.38 -0.72 -22.35
N PRO A 67 2.23 -1.39 -22.53
CA PRO A 67 1.06 -1.14 -21.70
C PRO A 67 1.31 -1.58 -20.26
N VAL A 68 0.88 -0.76 -19.30
CA VAL A 68 0.90 -1.08 -17.87
C VAL A 68 -0.53 -1.10 -17.37
N ASP A 69 -0.93 -2.23 -16.78
CA ASP A 69 -2.25 -2.39 -16.16
C ASP A 69 -2.14 -2.27 -14.64
N PHE A 70 -2.55 -1.11 -14.11
CA PHE A 70 -2.58 -0.83 -12.68
C PHE A 70 -3.71 -1.55 -11.92
N TYR A 71 -4.44 -2.47 -12.56
CA TYR A 71 -5.34 -3.42 -11.89
C TYR A 71 -4.75 -4.83 -11.82
N ASN A 72 -3.56 -5.05 -12.39
CA ASN A 72 -2.91 -6.35 -12.46
C ASN A 72 -1.58 -6.36 -11.70
N VAL A 73 -1.50 -7.16 -10.64
CA VAL A 73 -0.32 -7.31 -9.78
C VAL A 73 0.94 -7.66 -10.58
N SER A 74 0.84 -8.60 -11.53
CA SER A 74 1.98 -8.99 -12.37
C SER A 74 2.43 -7.86 -13.28
N SER A 75 1.49 -7.12 -13.88
CA SER A 75 1.84 -5.97 -14.73
C SER A 75 2.55 -4.86 -13.95
N VAL A 76 2.18 -4.65 -12.69
CA VAL A 76 2.84 -3.68 -11.80
C VAL A 76 4.24 -4.16 -11.40
N ALA A 77 4.40 -5.46 -11.09
CA ALA A 77 5.70 -6.05 -10.81
C ALA A 77 6.65 -5.91 -12.01
N ASP A 78 6.20 -6.29 -13.21
CA ASP A 78 6.99 -6.18 -14.45
C ASP A 78 7.39 -4.72 -14.75
N TYR A 79 6.49 -3.77 -14.47
CA TYR A 79 6.76 -2.33 -14.61
C TYR A 79 7.86 -1.86 -13.64
N VAL A 80 7.78 -2.26 -12.38
CA VAL A 80 8.78 -1.90 -11.37
C VAL A 80 10.14 -2.54 -11.69
N ASP A 81 10.16 -3.80 -12.11
CA ASP A 81 11.38 -4.50 -12.51
C ASP A 81 12.04 -3.81 -13.72
N PHE A 82 11.25 -3.39 -14.72
CA PHE A 82 11.76 -2.63 -15.86
C PHE A 82 12.45 -1.33 -15.45
N LEU A 83 11.86 -0.58 -14.51
CA LEU A 83 12.46 0.66 -14.01
C LEU A 83 13.70 0.39 -13.15
N SER A 84 13.62 -0.58 -12.24
CA SER A 84 14.71 -0.94 -11.35
C SER A 84 15.96 -1.38 -12.12
N ASN A 85 15.80 -2.14 -13.21
CA ASN A 85 16.91 -2.57 -14.07
C ASN A 85 17.65 -1.42 -14.79
N GLN A 86 17.07 -0.22 -14.84
CA GLN A 86 17.72 0.96 -15.39
C GLN A 86 18.40 1.80 -14.32
N MET A 87 18.13 1.56 -13.04
CA MET A 87 18.66 2.36 -11.96
C MET A 87 20.08 1.96 -11.60
N ASN A 88 20.89 2.96 -11.27
CA ASN A 88 22.23 2.73 -10.77
C ASN A 88 22.20 2.36 -9.28
N SER A 89 22.12 1.06 -8.99
CA SER A 89 22.06 0.52 -7.62
C SER A 89 23.33 0.74 -6.78
N GLN A 90 24.41 1.27 -7.37
CA GLN A 90 25.61 1.68 -6.63
C GLN A 90 25.45 3.05 -5.95
N LYS A 91 24.40 3.81 -6.31
CA LYS A 91 24.10 5.11 -5.72
C LYS A 91 23.23 4.93 -4.47
N GLU A 92 23.28 5.94 -3.60
CA GLU A 92 22.42 6.01 -2.42
C GLU A 92 20.94 6.05 -2.80
N VAL A 93 20.13 5.31 -2.03
CA VAL A 93 18.66 5.36 -2.13
C VAL A 93 18.18 6.64 -1.46
N ILE A 94 17.49 7.49 -2.21
CA ILE A 94 16.92 8.75 -1.69
C ILE A 94 15.42 8.63 -1.38
N GLY A 95 14.77 7.57 -1.85
CA GLY A 95 13.35 7.32 -1.58
C GLY A 95 12.83 6.02 -2.18
N TYR A 96 11.53 5.82 -2.07
CA TYR A 96 10.83 4.59 -2.48
C TYR A 96 9.49 4.91 -3.13
N VAL A 97 9.15 4.17 -4.18
CA VAL A 97 7.78 4.06 -4.70
C VAL A 97 7.25 2.68 -4.32
N ILE A 98 6.16 2.65 -3.57
CA ILE A 98 5.64 1.42 -2.98
C ILE A 98 4.25 1.17 -3.54
N PHE A 99 4.11 0.10 -4.32
CA PHE A 99 2.81 -0.37 -4.82
C PHE A 99 2.24 -1.39 -3.85
N TYR A 100 0.97 -1.25 -3.48
CA TYR A 100 0.31 -2.11 -2.51
C TYR A 100 -1.14 -2.39 -2.89
N ASN A 101 -1.62 -3.57 -2.51
CA ASN A 101 -3.04 -3.87 -2.44
C ASN A 101 -3.60 -3.26 -1.17
N LYS A 102 -4.68 -2.52 -1.30
CA LYS A 102 -5.29 -1.79 -0.18
C LYS A 102 -6.05 -2.68 0.80
N ASN A 103 -6.65 -3.76 0.31
CA ASN A 103 -7.42 -4.78 1.05
C ASN A 103 -8.07 -4.26 2.35
N THR A 104 -9.30 -3.81 2.23
CA THR A 104 -10.11 -3.41 3.38
C THR A 104 -10.97 -4.56 3.86
N LEU A 105 -11.17 -4.65 5.18
CA LEU A 105 -12.01 -5.64 5.83
C LEU A 105 -12.80 -5.00 6.96
N ILE A 106 -13.88 -5.62 7.39
CA ILE A 106 -14.56 -5.29 8.65
C ILE A 106 -14.12 -6.28 9.72
N ILE A 107 -13.70 -5.75 10.86
CA ILE A 107 -13.34 -6.50 12.06
C ILE A 107 -14.23 -6.09 13.23
N LYS A 108 -14.15 -6.84 14.34
CA LYS A 108 -14.76 -6.42 15.60
C LYS A 108 -14.17 -5.08 16.03
N ASP A 109 -15.01 -4.13 16.42
CA ASP A 109 -14.54 -2.88 17.04
C ASP A 109 -13.80 -3.22 18.36
N PRO A 110 -12.52 -2.84 18.52
CA PRO A 110 -11.77 -3.03 19.76
C PRO A 110 -12.41 -2.38 20.99
N ASN A 111 -13.23 -1.35 20.80
CA ASN A 111 -13.98 -0.66 21.85
C ASN A 111 -15.29 -1.38 22.21
N TYR A 112 -15.73 -2.36 21.41
CA TYR A 112 -16.90 -3.16 21.70
C TYR A 112 -16.57 -4.26 22.71
N LEU A 113 -16.96 -4.02 23.97
CA LEU A 113 -16.57 -4.85 25.11
C LEU A 113 -17.26 -6.22 25.18
N ARG A 114 -18.34 -6.45 24.42
CA ARG A 114 -19.06 -7.73 24.42
C ARG A 114 -18.47 -8.68 23.38
N ASP A 115 -18.64 -9.97 23.61
CA ASP A 115 -18.35 -10.96 22.58
C ASP A 115 -19.37 -10.86 21.44
N LEU A 116 -18.91 -11.18 20.23
CA LEU A 116 -19.80 -11.25 19.09
C LEU A 116 -20.66 -12.51 19.22
N THR A 117 -21.93 -12.36 18.90
CA THR A 117 -22.82 -13.50 18.67
C THR A 117 -22.42 -14.21 17.39
N ALA A 118 -22.76 -15.50 17.25
CA ALA A 118 -22.52 -16.26 16.02
C ALA A 118 -23.13 -15.59 14.77
N PHE A 119 -24.24 -14.87 14.92
CA PHE A 119 -24.83 -14.09 13.84
C PHE A 119 -23.92 -12.92 13.42
N GLN A 120 -23.37 -12.16 14.38
CA GLN A 120 -22.50 -11.03 14.09
C GLN A 120 -21.17 -11.47 13.47
N GLU A 121 -20.57 -12.55 13.97
CA GLU A 121 -19.37 -13.15 13.36
C GLU A 121 -19.63 -13.58 11.90
N ASN A 122 -20.78 -14.20 11.65
CA ASN A 122 -21.15 -14.60 10.30
C ASN A 122 -21.33 -13.41 9.35
N GLU A 123 -21.91 -12.30 9.82
CA GLU A 123 -22.04 -11.07 9.02
C GLU A 123 -20.67 -10.44 8.70
N LEU A 124 -19.71 -10.44 9.65
CA LEU A 124 -18.34 -10.01 9.38
C LEU A 124 -17.69 -10.84 8.28
N ASN A 125 -17.73 -12.17 8.43
CA ASN A 125 -17.13 -13.10 7.47
C ASN A 125 -17.73 -12.93 6.08
N LYS A 126 -19.07 -12.86 6.00
CA LYS A 126 -19.79 -12.65 4.73
C LYS A 126 -19.39 -11.35 4.05
N TYR A 127 -19.26 -10.25 4.80
CA TYR A 127 -18.81 -8.98 4.24
C TYR A 127 -17.40 -9.09 3.66
N ASN A 128 -16.47 -9.70 4.40
CA ASN A 128 -15.06 -9.84 4.00
C ASN A 128 -14.88 -10.77 2.79
N GLU A 129 -15.68 -11.84 2.70
CA GLU A 129 -15.71 -12.73 1.53
C GLU A 129 -16.25 -12.01 0.28
N THR A 130 -17.29 -11.19 0.45
CA THR A 130 -17.99 -10.53 -0.67
C THR A 130 -17.26 -9.29 -1.18
N ASN A 131 -16.55 -8.56 -0.33
CA ASN A 131 -15.90 -7.28 -0.66
C ASN A 131 -14.38 -7.38 -0.77
N SER A 132 -13.86 -8.46 -1.35
CA SER A 132 -12.45 -8.61 -1.71
C SER A 132 -12.09 -7.74 -2.93
N GLN A 133 -12.21 -6.42 -2.79
CA GLN A 133 -11.75 -5.50 -3.81
C GLN A 133 -10.23 -5.37 -3.73
N VAL A 134 -9.55 -5.95 -4.72
CA VAL A 134 -8.13 -5.72 -4.97
C VAL A 134 -8.00 -4.36 -5.64
N GLU A 135 -7.75 -3.32 -4.84
CA GLU A 135 -7.41 -1.98 -5.32
C GLU A 135 -5.90 -1.78 -5.17
N ILE A 136 -5.18 -1.71 -6.29
CA ILE A 136 -3.76 -1.37 -6.30
C ILE A 136 -3.65 0.14 -6.10
N SER A 137 -2.83 0.53 -5.14
CA SER A 137 -2.52 1.92 -4.83
C SER A 137 -1.01 2.09 -4.70
N LEU A 138 -0.56 3.34 -4.65
CA LEU A 138 0.85 3.67 -4.45
C LEU A 138 1.04 4.68 -3.32
N ILE A 139 2.21 4.63 -2.71
CA ILE A 139 2.72 5.66 -1.79
C ILE A 139 4.17 5.97 -2.15
N LEU A 140 4.54 7.24 -2.03
CA LEU A 140 5.90 7.73 -2.22
C LEU A 140 6.50 8.07 -0.86
N THR A 141 7.75 7.68 -0.62
CA THR A 141 8.44 8.04 0.61
C THR A 141 9.90 8.46 0.37
N ASP A 142 10.44 9.30 1.25
CA ASP A 142 11.89 9.53 1.35
C ASP A 142 12.61 8.30 1.94
N GLN A 143 13.95 8.35 1.99
CA GLN A 143 14.79 7.32 2.62
C GLN A 143 14.51 7.10 4.12
N ASN A 144 13.86 8.06 4.78
CA ASN A 144 13.50 8.01 6.20
C ASN A 144 12.05 7.51 6.43
N TRP A 145 11.36 7.09 5.38
CA TRP A 145 9.97 6.64 5.37
C TRP A 145 8.93 7.74 5.60
N ASN A 146 9.29 9.00 5.42
CA ASN A 146 8.34 10.11 5.41
C ASN A 146 7.66 10.16 4.05
N GLU A 147 6.35 10.39 4.04
CA GLU A 147 5.59 10.50 2.79
C GLU A 147 5.97 11.78 2.06
N VAL A 148 6.08 11.70 0.74
CA VAL A 148 6.27 12.84 -0.16
C VAL A 148 5.12 12.90 -1.16
N ASP A 149 4.78 14.10 -1.62
CA ASP A 149 3.64 14.29 -2.52
C ASP A 149 4.02 13.94 -3.96
N VAL A 150 5.25 14.30 -4.35
CA VAL A 150 5.79 14.03 -5.69
C VAL A 150 7.25 13.58 -5.64
N LEU A 151 7.70 12.87 -6.69
CA LEU A 151 9.08 12.36 -6.78
C LEU A 151 10.16 13.47 -6.73
N ASP A 152 9.85 14.71 -7.12
CA ASP A 152 10.80 15.82 -7.06
C ASP A 152 11.15 16.24 -5.62
N ASP A 153 10.24 15.97 -4.67
CA ASP A 153 10.46 16.32 -3.26
C ASP A 153 11.63 15.53 -2.66
N LEU A 154 12.02 14.41 -3.27
CA LEU A 154 13.19 13.61 -2.87
C LEU A 154 14.53 14.33 -3.11
N LEU A 155 14.52 15.41 -3.90
CA LEU A 155 15.72 16.19 -4.24
C LEU A 155 15.90 17.44 -3.38
N SER A 156 14.98 17.68 -2.44
CA SER A 156 14.91 18.90 -1.62
C SER A 156 15.70 18.81 -0.31
#